data_AF-A0A3C0B8Q0-F1
#
_entry.id   AF-A0A3C0B8Q0-F1
#
_cell.length_a   1.000
_cell.length_b   1.000
_cell.length_c   1.000
_cell.angle_alpha   90.00
_cell.angle_beta   90.00
_cell.angle_gamma   90.00
#
_symmetry.space_group_name_H-M   'P 1'
#
loop_
_entity.id
_entity.type
_entity.pdbx_description
1 polymer ?
#
loop_
_entity_poly.entity_id
_entity_poly.type
_entity_poly.pdbx_seq_one_letter_code
_entity_poly.pdbx_strand_id
1 'polypeptide(L)'
;MTQNMEAAPLNEKAGRAERLFVDALRKSHPDKVYYPDANSTMRVTYGQVLDYYPADAIHYDYVTYLEGLMEKEDPTNEEFIVPERLKEIYRTRDYGKWADKNGRMVVNFLTNNDITGGNSGSPVLNGNGDLIGIAFDGNWEA
;
A
#
# COMPACT_ATOMS: atom_id res chain seq x y z
N MET A 1 6.76 17.31 28.81
CA MET A 1 6.94 18.62 28.14
C MET A 1 8.34 19.23 28.34
N THR A 2 9.15 18.76 29.29
CA THR A 2 10.49 19.33 29.57
C THR A 2 11.65 18.75 28.73
N GLN A 3 11.49 17.59 28.09
CA GLN A 3 12.57 16.99 27.27
C GLN A 3 12.79 17.69 25.89
N ASN A 4 11.84 18.52 25.43
CA ASN A 4 11.91 19.11 24.09
C ASN A 4 12.70 20.44 24.00
N MET A 5 13.01 21.09 25.12
CA MET A 5 13.66 22.42 25.09
C MET A 5 15.18 22.33 24.88
N GLU A 6 15.85 21.28 25.37
CA GLU A 6 17.31 21.13 25.20
C GLU A 6 17.70 20.60 23.80
N ALA A 7 16.80 19.91 23.10
CA ALA A 7 17.05 19.36 21.77
C ALA A 7 16.86 20.39 20.63
N ALA A 8 16.18 21.51 20.89
CA ALA A 8 15.83 22.47 19.83
C ALA A 8 17.05 23.03 19.06
N PRO A 9 18.17 23.42 19.70
CA PRO A 9 19.35 23.89 18.98
C PRO A 9 20.06 22.80 18.17
N LEU A 10 19.98 21.54 18.60
CA LEU A 10 20.52 20.39 17.87
C LEU A 10 19.65 20.08 16.65
N ASN A 11 18.33 20.13 16.80
CA ASN A 11 17.37 19.94 15.70
C ASN A 11 17.53 21.02 14.62
N GLU A 12 17.76 22.28 14.99
CA GLU A 12 18.00 23.36 14.02
C GLU A 12 19.29 23.11 13.21
N LYS A 13 20.38 22.70 13.89
CA LYS A 13 21.63 22.34 13.22
C LYS A 13 21.45 21.14 12.29
N ALA A 14 20.71 20.12 12.72
CA ALA A 14 20.41 18.94 11.92
C ALA A 14 19.60 19.30 10.67
N GLY A 15 18.51 20.07 10.80
CA GLY A 15 17.71 20.51 9.67
C GLY A 15 18.49 21.40 8.68
N ARG A 16 19.41 22.25 9.19
CA ARG A 16 20.31 23.01 8.31
C ARG A 16 21.28 22.09 7.56
N ALA A 17 21.86 21.09 8.22
CA ALA A 17 22.78 20.14 7.61
C ALA A 17 22.09 19.29 6.54
N GLU A 18 20.88 18.79 6.83
CA GLU A 18 20.04 18.05 5.89
C GLU A 18 19.74 18.87 4.63
N ARG A 19 19.33 20.14 4.79
CA ARG A 19 19.08 21.03 3.65
C ARG A 19 20.32 21.20 2.77
N LEU A 20 21.49 21.38 3.37
CA LEU A 20 22.75 21.52 2.62
C LEU A 20 23.15 20.21 1.93
N PHE A 21 22.88 19.07 2.57
CA PHE A 21 23.12 17.74 2.01
C PHE A 21 22.25 17.49 0.78
N VAL A 22 20.94 17.75 0.86
CA VAL A 22 20.02 17.61 -0.29
C VAL A 22 20.41 18.56 -1.43
N ASP A 23 20.79 19.81 -1.13
CA ASP A 23 21.28 20.76 -2.14
C ASP A 23 22.55 20.26 -2.85
N ALA A 24 23.52 19.74 -2.10
CA ALA A 24 24.75 19.16 -2.65
C ALA A 24 24.47 17.90 -3.48
N LEU A 25 23.56 17.02 -3.03
CA LEU A 25 23.14 15.83 -3.77
C LEU A 25 22.55 16.19 -5.13
N ARG A 26 21.66 17.19 -5.17
CA ARG A 26 21.03 17.65 -6.41
C ARG A 26 22.03 18.32 -7.36
N LYS A 27 22.97 19.10 -6.83
CA LYS A 27 24.02 19.74 -7.64
C LYS A 27 25.06 18.76 -8.19
N SER A 28 25.37 17.70 -7.44
CA SER A 28 26.33 16.67 -7.86
C SER A 28 25.75 15.69 -8.88
N HIS A 29 24.42 15.53 -8.91
CA HIS A 29 23.73 14.63 -9.84
C HIS A 29 22.60 15.38 -10.58
N PRO A 30 22.93 16.37 -11.43
CA PRO A 30 21.93 17.24 -12.04
C PRO A 30 20.95 16.51 -12.97
N ASP A 31 21.37 15.38 -13.56
CA ASP A 31 20.55 14.58 -14.47
C ASP A 31 19.62 13.59 -13.75
N LYS A 32 19.82 13.38 -12.44
CA LYS A 32 18.97 12.48 -11.65
C LYS A 32 17.73 13.22 -11.18
N VAL A 33 16.56 12.66 -11.48
CA VAL A 33 15.29 13.16 -10.96
C VAL A 33 15.10 12.64 -9.54
N TYR A 34 15.06 13.56 -8.57
CA TYR A 34 14.71 13.28 -7.18
C TYR A 34 13.30 13.81 -6.92
N TYR A 35 12.44 12.99 -6.32
CA TYR A 35 11.17 13.46 -5.77
C TYR A 35 11.36 13.92 -4.32
N PRO A 36 10.65 14.96 -3.87
CA PRO A 36 10.77 15.43 -2.49
C PRO A 36 10.10 14.44 -1.52
N ASP A 37 10.58 14.39 -0.28
CA ASP A 37 9.94 13.62 0.79
C ASP A 37 8.46 13.99 0.96
N ALA A 38 7.66 13.03 1.41
CA ALA A 38 6.26 13.27 1.74
C ALA A 38 6.15 14.29 2.88
N ASN A 39 5.23 15.24 2.74
CA ASN A 39 5.02 16.31 3.71
C ASN A 39 3.53 16.69 3.84
N SER A 40 2.65 15.69 3.79
CA SER A 40 1.20 15.84 3.86
C SER A 40 0.61 16.73 2.76
N THR A 41 1.22 16.71 1.57
CA THR A 41 0.72 17.35 0.35
C THR A 41 0.36 16.30 -0.69
N MET A 42 -0.50 16.67 -1.65
CA MET A 42 -0.90 15.78 -2.73
C MET A 42 0.31 15.36 -3.59
N ARG A 43 0.41 14.06 -3.88
CA ARG A 43 1.43 13.46 -4.74
C ARG A 43 0.79 12.45 -5.69
N VAL A 44 1.56 12.05 -6.70
CA VAL A 44 1.21 10.96 -7.62
C VAL A 44 2.38 9.99 -7.65
N THR A 45 2.06 8.71 -7.51
CA THR A 45 2.97 7.58 -7.73
C THR A 45 2.33 6.66 -8.76
N TYR A 46 3.13 5.98 -9.56
CA TYR A 46 2.65 5.08 -10.61
C TYR A 46 3.50 3.82 -10.63
N GLY A 47 2.88 2.74 -11.08
CA GLY A 47 3.45 1.40 -11.03
C GLY A 47 2.64 0.43 -11.87
N GLN A 48 2.85 -0.84 -11.59
CA GLN A 48 2.17 -1.96 -12.23
C GLN A 48 1.51 -2.83 -11.16
N VAL A 49 0.56 -3.66 -11.58
CA VAL A 49 0.06 -4.78 -10.77
C VAL A 49 1.05 -5.94 -10.96
N LEU A 50 1.71 -6.39 -9.90
CA LEU A 50 2.69 -7.47 -9.94
C LEU A 50 2.77 -8.22 -8.62
N ASP A 51 3.30 -9.44 -8.72
CA ASP A 51 3.56 -10.36 -7.63
C ASP A 51 4.92 -10.04 -6.97
N TYR A 52 5.27 -10.78 -5.91
CA TYR A 52 6.59 -10.66 -5.31
C TYR A 52 7.06 -11.92 -4.57
N TYR A 53 8.35 -11.93 -4.21
CA TYR A 53 9.04 -13.06 -3.60
C TYR A 53 9.63 -12.62 -2.25
N PRO A 54 8.95 -12.90 -1.12
CA PRO A 54 9.40 -12.45 0.20
C PRO A 54 10.64 -13.19 0.71
N ALA A 55 10.87 -14.42 0.24
CA ALA A 55 12.01 -15.25 0.62
C ALA A 55 12.31 -16.30 -0.47
N ASP A 56 13.41 -17.05 -0.30
CA ASP A 56 13.77 -18.15 -1.21
C ASP A 56 12.63 -19.17 -1.33
N ALA A 57 12.30 -19.54 -2.57
CA ALA A 57 11.21 -20.44 -2.93
C ALA A 57 9.80 -20.07 -2.42
N ILE A 58 9.57 -18.84 -1.94
CA ILE A 58 8.24 -18.34 -1.57
C ILE A 58 7.79 -17.30 -2.60
N HIS A 59 6.57 -17.45 -3.11
CA HIS A 59 5.96 -16.57 -4.09
C HIS A 59 4.57 -16.16 -3.61
N TYR A 60 4.32 -14.85 -3.56
CA TYR A 60 2.99 -14.30 -3.32
C TYR A 60 2.47 -13.67 -4.61
N ASP A 61 1.36 -14.22 -5.10
CA ASP A 61 0.67 -13.71 -6.26
C ASP A 61 0.10 -12.31 -6.00
N TYR A 62 -0.16 -11.56 -7.07
CA TYR A 62 -0.58 -10.16 -7.01
C TYR A 62 -2.05 -10.00 -6.63
N VAL A 63 -2.82 -11.07 -6.49
CA VAL A 63 -4.28 -11.01 -6.30
C VAL A 63 -4.75 -12.01 -5.25
N THR A 64 -5.68 -11.59 -4.40
CA THR A 64 -6.38 -12.45 -3.45
C THR A 64 -7.85 -12.53 -3.79
N TYR A 65 -8.47 -13.61 -3.35
CA TYR A 65 -9.86 -13.90 -3.66
C TYR A 65 -10.66 -14.26 -2.40
N LEU A 66 -11.98 -14.29 -2.53
CA LEU A 66 -12.90 -14.58 -1.42
C LEU A 66 -12.69 -15.99 -0.84
N GLU A 67 -12.16 -16.95 -1.62
CA GLU A 67 -11.73 -18.25 -1.07
C GLU A 67 -10.74 -18.09 0.08
N GLY A 68 -9.75 -17.21 -0.05
CA GLY A 68 -8.73 -16.98 0.98
C GLY A 68 -9.28 -16.36 2.26
N LEU A 69 -10.40 -15.64 2.18
CA LEU A 69 -11.13 -15.16 3.35
C LEU A 69 -11.81 -16.33 4.08
N MET A 70 -12.34 -17.31 3.34
CA MET A 70 -12.98 -18.51 3.91
C MET A 70 -11.94 -19.49 4.48
N GLU A 71 -10.77 -19.60 3.85
CA GLU A 71 -9.63 -20.39 4.37
C GLU A 71 -9.12 -19.87 5.73
N LYS A 72 -9.31 -18.58 5.99
CA LYS A 72 -8.91 -17.91 7.24
C LYS A 72 -10.01 -17.84 8.29
N GLU A 73 -11.23 -18.28 7.99
CA GLU A 73 -12.35 -18.16 8.92
C GLU A 73 -12.05 -18.89 10.24
N ASP A 74 -12.18 -18.15 11.35
CA ASP A 74 -12.19 -18.72 12.70
C ASP A 74 -13.29 -18.03 13.52
N PRO A 75 -14.44 -18.70 13.76
CA PRO A 75 -15.55 -18.14 14.54
C PRO A 75 -15.21 -17.88 16.01
N THR A 76 -14.08 -18.38 16.50
CA THR A 76 -13.63 -18.20 17.88
C THR A 76 -12.64 -17.04 18.05
N ASN A 77 -12.13 -16.50 16.94
CA ASN A 77 -11.21 -15.37 16.91
C ASN A 77 -11.89 -14.15 16.29
N GLU A 78 -12.04 -13.07 17.06
CA GLU A 78 -12.73 -11.84 16.62
C GLU A 78 -12.15 -11.20 15.36
N GLU A 79 -10.85 -11.40 15.07
CA GLU A 79 -10.19 -10.90 13.86
C GLU A 79 -10.63 -11.64 12.58
N PHE A 80 -11.11 -12.88 12.73
CA PHE A 80 -11.39 -13.79 11.61
C PHE A 80 -12.84 -14.29 11.57
N ILE A 81 -13.75 -13.60 12.27
CA ILE A 81 -15.19 -13.86 12.16
C ILE A 81 -15.68 -13.42 10.78
N VAL A 82 -16.18 -14.36 10.00
CA VAL A 82 -16.84 -14.08 8.72
C VAL A 82 -18.36 -13.92 8.91
N PRO A 83 -18.98 -12.82 8.47
CA PRO A 83 -20.43 -12.65 8.53
C PRO A 83 -21.20 -13.70 7.72
N GLU A 84 -22.31 -14.22 8.25
CA GLU A 84 -23.06 -15.32 7.60
C GLU A 84 -23.52 -14.98 6.18
N ARG A 85 -23.89 -13.71 5.92
CA ARG A 85 -24.27 -13.27 4.57
C ARG A 85 -23.11 -13.41 3.57
N LEU A 86 -21.87 -13.18 3.99
CA LEU A 86 -20.70 -13.33 3.12
C LEU A 86 -20.43 -14.82 2.83
N LYS A 87 -20.67 -15.70 3.80
CA LYS A 87 -20.61 -17.16 3.58
C LYS A 87 -21.69 -17.64 2.62
N GLU A 88 -22.90 -17.10 2.74
CA GLU A 88 -23.99 -17.40 1.80
C GLU A 88 -23.61 -17.00 0.37
N ILE A 89 -23.14 -15.77 0.17
CA ILE A 89 -22.66 -15.26 -1.14
C ILE A 89 -21.57 -16.17 -1.71
N TYR A 90 -20.62 -16.59 -0.86
CA TYR A 90 -19.56 -17.52 -1.25
C TYR A 90 -20.11 -18.88 -1.69
N ARG A 91 -21.00 -19.49 -0.89
CA ARG A 91 -21.60 -20.81 -1.18
C ARG A 91 -22.45 -20.80 -2.45
N THR A 92 -23.21 -19.72 -2.69
CA THR A 92 -24.07 -19.60 -3.88
C THR A 92 -23.35 -19.06 -5.10
N ARG A 93 -22.12 -18.56 -4.94
CA ARG A 93 -21.35 -17.84 -5.97
C ARG A 93 -22.13 -16.68 -6.59
N ASP A 94 -22.93 -15.99 -5.78
CA ASP A 94 -23.75 -14.84 -6.20
C ASP A 94 -22.89 -13.57 -6.34
N TYR A 95 -21.92 -13.61 -7.25
CA TYR A 95 -20.94 -12.54 -7.48
C TYR A 95 -21.39 -11.56 -8.58
N GLY A 96 -22.36 -11.95 -9.40
CA GLY A 96 -22.87 -11.14 -10.51
C GLY A 96 -21.76 -10.64 -11.43
N LYS A 97 -21.82 -9.35 -11.77
CA LYS A 97 -20.84 -8.69 -12.66
C LYS A 97 -19.45 -8.48 -12.06
N TRP A 98 -19.26 -8.78 -10.78
CA TRP A 98 -18.02 -8.55 -10.04
C TRP A 98 -17.11 -9.77 -10.03
N ALA A 99 -17.62 -10.93 -10.44
CA ALA A 99 -16.79 -12.10 -10.67
C ALA A 99 -15.77 -11.84 -11.78
N ASP A 100 -14.57 -12.40 -11.61
CA ASP A 100 -13.56 -12.42 -12.65
C ASP A 100 -13.95 -13.35 -13.81
N LYS A 101 -13.10 -13.40 -14.84
CA LYS A 101 -13.31 -14.26 -16.02
C LYS A 101 -13.45 -15.77 -15.71
N ASN A 102 -13.01 -16.20 -14.53
CA ASN A 102 -13.08 -17.58 -14.06
C ASN A 102 -14.23 -17.80 -13.04
N GLY A 103 -15.05 -16.78 -12.79
CA GLY A 103 -16.15 -16.84 -11.84
C GLY A 103 -15.73 -16.70 -10.38
N ARG A 104 -14.55 -16.13 -10.09
CA ARG A 104 -14.03 -15.92 -8.73
C ARG A 104 -14.21 -14.47 -8.28
N MET A 105 -14.37 -14.25 -6.98
CA MET A 105 -14.47 -12.91 -6.42
C MET A 105 -13.10 -12.40 -5.98
N VAL A 106 -12.58 -11.39 -6.67
CA VAL A 106 -11.33 -10.70 -6.29
C VAL A 106 -11.60 -9.85 -5.04
N VAL A 107 -10.66 -9.87 -4.09
CA VAL A 107 -10.76 -9.11 -2.83
C VAL A 107 -9.69 -8.01 -2.78
N ASN A 108 -8.41 -8.37 -2.91
CA ASN A 108 -7.32 -7.40 -2.95
C ASN A 108 -6.36 -7.70 -4.10
N PHE A 109 -5.52 -6.71 -4.43
CA PHE A 109 -4.40 -6.88 -5.34
C PHE A 109 -3.22 -6.01 -4.91
N LEU A 110 -2.03 -6.37 -5.38
CA LEU A 110 -0.77 -5.69 -5.10
C LEU A 110 -0.34 -4.81 -6.27
N THR A 111 0.39 -3.76 -5.94
CA THR A 111 1.07 -2.90 -6.91
C THR A 111 2.43 -2.50 -6.35
N ASN A 112 3.37 -2.10 -7.21
CA ASN A 112 4.66 -1.53 -6.78
C ASN A 112 4.63 0.01 -6.68
N ASN A 113 3.45 0.59 -6.41
CA ASN A 113 3.32 2.01 -6.15
C ASN A 113 4.01 2.37 -4.82
N ASP A 114 4.83 3.42 -4.83
CA ASP A 114 5.48 3.95 -3.62
C ASP A 114 4.47 4.72 -2.75
N ILE A 115 4.08 4.12 -1.62
CA ILE A 115 3.10 4.65 -0.67
C ILE A 115 3.66 4.63 0.76
N THR A 116 3.14 5.52 1.61
CA THR A 116 3.49 5.57 3.03
C THR A 116 2.27 6.03 3.86
N GLY A 117 2.47 6.30 5.15
CA GLY A 117 1.47 6.89 6.03
C GLY A 117 0.86 8.16 5.43
N GLY A 118 -0.46 8.19 5.30
CA GLY A 118 -1.21 9.27 4.64
C GLY A 118 -1.77 8.92 3.27
N ASN A 119 -1.37 7.78 2.67
CA ASN A 119 -1.93 7.29 1.42
C ASN A 119 -3.18 6.41 1.57
N SER A 120 -3.58 6.02 2.79
CA SER A 120 -4.79 5.23 3.02
C SER A 120 -6.03 5.90 2.43
N GLY A 121 -6.80 5.16 1.64
CA GLY A 121 -7.95 5.65 0.89
C GLY A 121 -7.62 6.26 -0.48
N SER A 122 -6.35 6.26 -0.91
CA SER A 122 -5.97 6.80 -2.23
C SER A 122 -6.59 5.97 -3.37
N PRO A 123 -7.12 6.62 -4.43
CA PRO A 123 -7.63 5.91 -5.59
C PRO A 123 -6.49 5.29 -6.40
N VAL A 124 -6.62 4.01 -6.76
CA VAL A 124 -5.74 3.34 -7.71
C VAL A 124 -6.44 3.33 -9.07
N LEU A 125 -5.80 3.96 -10.07
CA LEU A 125 -6.38 4.17 -11.40
C LEU A 125 -5.68 3.31 -12.46
N ASN A 126 -6.42 2.86 -13.47
CA ASN A 126 -5.83 2.22 -14.65
C ASN A 126 -5.25 3.26 -15.63
N GLY A 127 -4.67 2.80 -16.76
CA GLY A 127 -4.09 3.68 -17.79
C GLY A 127 -5.08 4.62 -18.49
N ASN A 128 -6.39 4.41 -18.33
CA ASN A 128 -7.44 5.29 -18.84
C ASN A 128 -7.97 6.27 -17.77
N GLY A 129 -7.50 6.16 -16.52
CA GLY A 129 -7.99 6.95 -15.40
C GLY A 129 -9.23 6.39 -14.70
N ASP A 130 -9.65 5.15 -15.00
CA ASP A 130 -10.77 4.52 -14.28
C ASP A 130 -10.30 3.97 -12.93
N LEU A 131 -11.15 4.09 -11.92
CA LEU A 131 -10.90 3.52 -10.59
C LEU A 131 -10.92 2.00 -10.63
N ILE A 132 -9.81 1.37 -10.21
CA ILE A 132 -9.67 -0.09 -10.15
C ILE A 132 -9.38 -0.62 -8.74
N GLY A 133 -9.04 0.26 -7.79
CA GLY A 133 -8.79 -0.14 -6.40
C GLY A 133 -8.66 1.05 -5.47
N ILE A 134 -8.51 0.74 -4.18
CA ILE A 134 -8.32 1.73 -3.11
C ILE A 134 -7.13 1.25 -2.29
N ALA A 135 -6.08 2.08 -2.21
CA ALA A 135 -4.91 1.77 -1.41
C ALA A 135 -5.27 1.83 0.08
N PHE A 136 -4.85 0.85 0.87
CA PHE A 136 -5.12 0.83 2.30
C PHE A 136 -3.89 0.49 3.16
N ASP A 137 -2.90 -0.22 2.61
CA ASP A 137 -1.72 -0.65 3.38
C ASP A 137 -0.50 -0.94 2.49
N GLY A 138 0.68 -1.04 3.13
CA GLY A 138 1.92 -1.57 2.56
C GLY A 138 2.21 -2.99 3.06
N ASN A 139 3.08 -3.72 2.34
CA ASN A 139 3.54 -5.04 2.77
C ASN A 139 4.62 -4.94 3.85
N TRP A 140 4.87 -6.06 4.53
CA TRP A 140 5.84 -6.14 5.63
C TRP A 140 7.29 -5.85 5.20
N GLU A 141 7.63 -6.14 3.95
CA GLU A 141 8.98 -5.98 3.41
C GLU A 141 9.33 -4.54 2.98
N ALA A 142 8.36 -3.63 2.99
CA ALA A 142 8.51 -2.23 2.57
C ALA A 142 9.24 -1.35 3.60
#